data_AF-A0A539DQU1-F1
#
_entry.id   AF-A0A539DQU1-F1
#
_cell.length_a   1.000
_cell.length_b   1.000
_cell.length_c   1.000
_cell.angle_alpha   90.00
_cell.angle_beta   90.00
_cell.angle_gamma   90.00
#
_symmetry.space_group_name_H-M   'P 1'
#
loop_
_entity.id
_entity.type
_entity.pdbx_description
1 polymer ?
#
loop_
_entity_poly.entity_id
_entity_poly.type
_entity_poly.pdbx_seq_one_letter_code
_entity_poly.pdbx_strand_id
1 'polypeptide(L)'
;LTGNAGREIAADEDISSAWAEARDGFLSAMGSADLSQMVPGPFGPMPAEQLLGRIISADVLVHTWDLARAVGGDEQLDADAVAGAYSGLKPMDAMIRMPGVFGAKVDAPSGADLQAEFLSFLGRQV
;
A
#
# COMPACT_ATOMS: atom_id res chain seq x y z
N LEU A 1 3.47 -0.25 18.76
CA LEU A 1 3.80 -0.89 17.47
C LEU A 1 5.28 -0.65 17.12
N THR A 2 6.18 -1.47 17.65
CA THR A 2 7.61 -1.42 17.30
C THR A 2 7.85 -2.55 16.32
N GLY A 3 7.83 -2.26 15.01
CA GLY A 3 8.04 -3.29 13.99
C GLY A 3 9.35 -4.04 14.23
N ASN A 4 9.34 -5.35 13.99
CA ASN A 4 10.58 -6.12 13.97
C ASN A 4 11.38 -5.79 12.70
N ALA A 5 12.69 -6.02 12.72
CA ALA A 5 13.48 -5.96 11.50
C ALA A 5 12.90 -6.92 10.45
N GLY A 6 12.77 -6.45 9.21
CA GLY A 6 12.32 -7.29 8.10
C GLY A 6 13.24 -8.49 7.94
N ARG A 7 12.66 -9.68 7.75
CA ARG A 7 13.39 -10.90 7.42
C ARG A 7 13.42 -11.06 5.91
N GLU A 8 14.60 -11.30 5.36
CA GLU A 8 14.75 -11.71 3.97
C GLU A 8 14.27 -13.16 3.81
N ILE A 9 13.45 -13.41 2.80
CA ILE A 9 12.97 -14.75 2.43
C ILE A 9 13.93 -15.31 1.39
N ALA A 10 14.56 -16.44 1.67
CA ALA A 10 15.47 -17.08 0.72
C ALA A 10 14.71 -17.62 -0.51
N ALA A 11 15.41 -17.75 -1.64
CA ALA A 11 14.80 -18.12 -2.92
C ALA A 11 14.16 -19.53 -2.93
N ASP A 12 14.55 -20.40 -2.01
CA ASP A 12 14.06 -21.77 -1.84
C ASP A 12 12.95 -21.90 -0.79
N GLU A 13 12.60 -20.82 -0.09
CA GLU A 13 11.50 -20.81 0.88
C GLU A 13 10.13 -20.71 0.20
N ASP A 14 9.10 -21.27 0.85
CA ASP A 14 7.71 -21.09 0.44
C ASP A 14 7.24 -19.67 0.77
N ILE A 15 7.33 -18.78 -0.23
CA ILE A 15 6.92 -17.39 -0.11
C ILE A 15 5.42 -17.24 0.24
N SER A 16 4.58 -18.20 -0.13
CA SER A 16 3.14 -18.16 0.17
C SER A 16 2.90 -18.40 1.66
N SER A 17 3.59 -19.39 2.24
CA SER A 17 3.57 -19.63 3.68
C SER A 17 4.17 -18.46 4.45
N ALA A 18 5.31 -17.93 4.01
CA ALA A 18 5.95 -16.78 4.66
C ALA A 18 5.03 -15.53 4.66
N TRP A 19 4.32 -15.28 3.55
CA TRP A 19 3.33 -14.20 3.47
C TRP A 19 2.15 -14.44 4.43
N ALA A 20 1.62 -15.67 4.48
CA ALA A 20 0.51 -16.00 5.38
C ALA A 20 0.90 -15.78 6.85
N GLU A 21 2.10 -16.20 7.26
CA GLU A 21 2.63 -15.98 8.61
C GLU A 21 2.78 -14.49 8.92
N ALA A 22 3.35 -13.71 8.00
CA ALA A 22 3.50 -12.26 8.17
C ALA A 22 2.16 -11.54 8.31
N ARG A 23 1.19 -11.88 7.45
CA ARG A 23 -0.19 -11.37 7.51
C ARG A 23 -0.83 -11.71 8.85
N ASP A 24 -0.77 -12.97 9.28
CA ASP A 24 -1.44 -13.41 10.50
C ASP A 24 -0.82 -12.77 11.74
N GLY A 25 0.51 -12.62 11.77
CA GLY A 25 1.21 -11.87 12.82
C GLY A 25 0.80 -10.40 12.87
N PHE A 26 0.69 -9.74 11.71
CA PHE A 26 0.24 -8.36 11.60
C PHE A 26 -1.21 -8.18 12.09
N LEU A 27 -2.13 -9.03 11.62
CA LEU A 27 -3.54 -9.02 12.02
C LEU A 27 -3.71 -9.28 13.52
N SER A 28 -2.96 -10.24 14.08
CA SER A 28 -2.96 -10.54 15.51
C SER A 28 -2.50 -9.33 16.34
N ALA A 29 -1.40 -8.67 15.93
CA ALA A 29 -0.89 -7.50 16.61
C ALA A 29 -1.88 -6.33 16.58
N MET A 30 -2.56 -6.10 15.44
CA MET A 30 -3.59 -5.06 15.32
C MET A 30 -4.77 -5.30 16.27
N GLY A 31 -5.17 -6.55 16.50
CA GLY A 31 -6.31 -6.89 17.36
C GLY A 31 -6.17 -6.44 18.82
N SER A 32 -4.94 -6.17 19.28
CA SER A 32 -4.66 -5.73 20.66
C SER A 32 -3.91 -4.40 20.75
N ALA A 33 -3.63 -3.74 19.63
CA ALA A 33 -2.83 -2.52 19.60
C ALA A 33 -3.65 -1.27 19.96
N ASP A 34 -3.02 -0.30 20.63
CA ASP A 34 -3.52 1.07 20.68
C ASP A 34 -3.15 1.80 19.38
N LEU A 35 -4.15 1.97 18.50
CA LEU A 35 -3.95 2.59 17.19
C LEU A 35 -3.85 4.12 17.25
N SER A 36 -4.19 4.73 18.38
CA SER A 36 -4.00 6.17 18.61
C SER A 36 -2.54 6.52 18.94
N GLN A 37 -1.72 5.50 19.26
CA GLN A 37 -0.31 5.68 19.56
C GLN A 37 0.42 6.38 18.41
N MET A 38 1.18 7.43 18.74
CA MET A 38 2.06 8.10 17.78
C MET A 38 3.25 7.19 17.44
N VAL A 39 3.43 6.90 16.15
CA VAL A 39 4.52 6.08 15.61
C VAL A 39 5.34 6.88 14.57
N PRO A 40 6.61 6.54 14.35
CA PRO A 40 7.39 7.15 13.27
C PRO A 40 6.70 6.94 11.92
N GLY A 41 6.49 8.02 11.17
CA GLY A 41 5.95 7.99 9.80
C GLY A 41 6.89 8.70 8.82
N PRO A 42 6.66 8.53 7.51
CA PRO A 42 7.49 9.14 6.46
C PRO A 42 7.52 10.68 6.50
N PHE A 43 6.56 11.30 7.18
CA PHE A 43 6.39 12.75 7.27
C PHE A 43 6.44 13.26 8.72
N GLY A 44 7.07 12.47 9.61
CA GLY A 44 7.12 12.71 11.04
C GLY A 44 6.18 11.77 11.83
N PRO A 45 6.17 11.87 13.16
CA PRO A 45 5.31 11.03 14.00
C PRO A 45 3.82 11.25 13.68
N MET A 46 3.05 10.16 13.56
CA MET A 46 1.61 10.19 13.29
C MET A 46 0.89 9.05 14.02
N PRO A 47 -0.43 9.13 14.27
CA PRO A 47 -1.17 8.01 14.86
C PRO A 47 -1.07 6.75 14.01
N ALA A 48 -0.93 5.59 14.65
CA ALA A 48 -0.75 4.33 13.93
C ALA A 48 -1.91 4.01 12.98
N GLU A 49 -3.15 4.29 13.36
CA GLU A 49 -4.32 4.18 12.47
C GLU A 49 -4.17 4.96 11.16
N GLN A 50 -3.54 6.14 11.20
CA GLN A 50 -3.32 6.95 10.00
C GLN A 50 -2.20 6.36 9.13
N LEU A 51 -1.12 5.86 9.74
CA LEU A 51 -0.05 5.19 9.01
C LEU A 51 -0.59 3.93 8.31
N LEU A 52 -1.34 3.11 9.05
CA LEU A 52 -1.91 1.87 8.54
C LEU A 52 -2.92 2.15 7.42
N GLY A 53 -3.92 2.98 7.68
CA GLY A 53 -5.01 3.22 6.74
C GLY A 53 -4.62 4.02 5.49
N ARG A 54 -3.64 4.94 5.57
CA ARG A 54 -3.28 5.81 4.44
C ARG A 54 -2.08 5.33 3.65
N ILE A 55 -1.11 4.71 4.32
CA ILE A 55 0.15 4.30 3.68
C ILE A 55 0.15 2.80 3.47
N ILE A 56 0.07 2.01 4.54
CA ILE A 56 0.25 0.55 4.46
C ILE A 56 -0.87 -0.11 3.65
N SER A 57 -2.13 0.28 3.86
CA SER A 57 -3.26 -0.25 3.09
C SER A 57 -3.17 0.11 1.60
N ALA A 58 -2.72 1.33 1.27
CA ALA A 58 -2.56 1.75 -0.13
C ALA A 58 -1.39 1.01 -0.82
N ASP A 59 -0.30 0.77 -0.09
CA ASP A 59 0.87 0.00 -0.54
C ASP A 59 0.51 -1.46 -0.86
N VAL A 60 -0.18 -2.15 0.07
CA VAL A 60 -0.67 -3.52 -0.15
C VAL A 60 -1.64 -3.56 -1.34
N LEU A 61 -2.53 -2.58 -1.46
CA LEU A 61 -3.53 -2.53 -2.54
C LEU A 61 -2.87 -2.38 -3.91
N VAL A 62 -1.94 -1.44 -4.08
CA VAL A 62 -1.26 -1.24 -5.37
C VAL A 62 -0.36 -2.43 -5.72
N HIS A 63 0.30 -3.02 -4.73
CA HIS A 63 1.15 -4.20 -4.98
C HIS A 63 0.36 -5.48 -5.23
N THR A 64 -0.88 -5.56 -4.75
CA THR A 64 -1.81 -6.63 -5.18
C THR A 64 -2.06 -6.54 -6.69
N TRP A 65 -2.30 -5.33 -7.22
CA TRP A 65 -2.42 -5.13 -8.67
C TRP A 65 -1.11 -5.41 -9.42
N ASP A 66 0.04 -4.93 -8.89
CA ASP A 66 1.34 -5.17 -9.53
C ASP A 66 1.63 -6.68 -9.67
N LEU A 67 1.33 -7.47 -8.63
CA LEU A 67 1.47 -8.93 -8.67
C LEU A 67 0.49 -9.58 -9.64
N ALA A 68 -0.79 -9.19 -9.62
CA ALA A 68 -1.79 -9.70 -10.56
C ALA A 68 -1.37 -9.48 -12.01
N ARG A 69 -0.95 -8.26 -12.36
CA ARG A 69 -0.41 -7.91 -13.68
C ARG A 69 0.81 -8.77 -14.04
N ALA A 70 1.75 -8.95 -13.11
CA ALA A 70 2.99 -9.70 -13.36
C ALA A 70 2.75 -11.18 -13.67
N VAL A 71 1.71 -11.78 -13.10
CA VAL A 71 1.36 -13.20 -13.31
C VAL A 71 0.24 -13.42 -14.33
N GLY A 72 -0.31 -12.34 -14.92
CA GLY A 72 -1.47 -12.40 -15.82
C GLY A 72 -2.76 -12.85 -15.12
N GLY A 73 -2.92 -12.49 -13.84
CA GLY A 73 -4.08 -12.80 -13.00
C GLY A 73 -5.21 -11.77 -13.14
N ASP A 74 -6.17 -11.83 -12.21
CA ASP A 74 -7.26 -10.85 -12.12
C ASP A 74 -6.75 -9.54 -11.51
N GLU A 75 -6.82 -8.47 -12.30
CA GLU A 75 -6.36 -7.14 -11.93
C GLU A 75 -7.46 -6.28 -11.29
N GLN A 76 -8.68 -6.80 -11.16
CA GLN A 76 -9.77 -6.05 -10.56
C GLN A 76 -9.54 -5.88 -9.06
N LEU A 77 -9.39 -4.63 -8.61
CA LEU A 77 -9.33 -4.29 -7.20
C LEU A 77 -10.73 -4.00 -6.65
N ASP A 78 -10.86 -4.11 -5.33
CA ASP A 78 -12.05 -3.68 -4.61
C ASP A 78 -12.25 -2.16 -4.76
N ALA A 79 -13.45 -1.76 -5.21
CA ALA A 79 -13.73 -0.38 -5.58
C ALA A 79 -13.71 0.58 -4.38
N ASP A 80 -14.15 0.13 -3.19
CA ASP A 80 -14.16 0.95 -1.99
C ASP A 80 -12.74 1.13 -1.44
N ALA A 81 -11.91 0.09 -1.51
CA ALA A 81 -10.49 0.17 -1.17
C ALA A 81 -9.74 1.15 -2.10
N VAL A 82 -10.01 1.10 -3.41
CA VAL A 82 -9.45 2.06 -4.39
C VAL A 82 -9.90 3.48 -4.07
N ALA A 83 -11.19 3.71 -3.82
CA ALA A 83 -11.71 5.03 -3.47
C ALA A 83 -11.08 5.58 -2.19
N GLY A 84 -10.96 4.74 -1.15
CA GLY A 84 -10.35 5.09 0.13
C GLY A 84 -8.86 5.43 -0.02
N ALA A 85 -8.09 4.56 -0.68
CA ALA A 85 -6.65 4.78 -0.91
C ALA A 85 -6.40 6.04 -1.75
N TYR A 86 -7.16 6.22 -2.83
CA TYR A 86 -6.96 7.34 -3.74
C TYR A 86 -7.31 8.68 -3.07
N SER A 87 -8.44 8.75 -2.36
CA SER A 87 -8.83 9.95 -1.62
C SER A 87 -7.87 10.26 -0.46
N GLY A 88 -7.29 9.24 0.18
CA GLY A 88 -6.29 9.41 1.24
C GLY A 88 -4.95 9.95 0.72
N LEU A 89 -4.51 9.50 -0.46
CA LEU A 89 -3.22 9.89 -1.03
C LEU A 89 -3.24 11.19 -1.86
N LYS A 90 -4.37 11.52 -2.51
CA LYS A 90 -4.48 12.76 -3.33
C LYS A 90 -4.01 14.02 -2.61
N PRO A 91 -4.42 14.31 -1.35
CA PRO A 91 -3.99 15.50 -0.62
C PRO A 91 -2.48 15.53 -0.34
N MET A 92 -1.84 14.37 -0.37
CA MET A 92 -0.42 14.19 -0.07
C MET A 92 0.46 14.23 -1.32
N ASP A 93 -0.10 14.50 -2.51
CA ASP A 93 0.60 14.38 -3.79
C ASP A 93 1.96 15.09 -3.81
N ALA A 94 2.02 16.40 -3.55
CA ALA A 94 3.27 17.14 -3.55
C ALA A 94 4.33 16.54 -2.59
N MET A 95 3.87 16.00 -1.47
CA MET A 95 4.71 15.43 -0.43
C MET A 95 5.22 14.03 -0.82
N ILE A 96 4.38 13.18 -1.41
CA ILE A 96 4.80 11.86 -1.89
C ILE A 96 5.68 11.93 -3.15
N ARG A 97 5.73 13.07 -3.86
CA ARG A 97 6.69 13.30 -4.97
C ARG A 97 8.04 13.83 -4.51
N MET A 98 8.29 13.99 -3.22
CA MET A 98 9.63 14.31 -2.74
C MET A 98 10.60 13.17 -3.09
N PRO A 99 11.90 13.47 -3.32
CA PRO A 99 12.89 12.46 -3.69
C PRO A 99 12.90 11.27 -2.73
N GLY A 100 12.85 10.06 -3.27
CA GLY A 100 12.94 8.81 -2.50
C GLY A 100 11.61 8.26 -1.97
N VAL A 101 10.45 8.84 -2.34
CA VAL A 101 9.13 8.35 -1.91
C VAL A 101 8.35 7.70 -3.07
N PHE A 102 7.66 8.48 -3.93
CA PHE A 102 6.96 7.99 -5.13
C PHE A 102 7.55 8.60 -6.40
N GLY A 103 7.51 7.83 -7.50
CA GLY A 103 7.86 8.32 -8.84
C GLY A 103 6.88 9.37 -9.37
N ALA A 104 7.02 9.80 -10.62
CA ALA A 104 6.04 10.72 -11.25
C ALA A 104 4.70 10.01 -11.51
N LYS A 105 3.61 10.80 -11.63
CA LYS A 105 2.35 10.31 -12.18
C LYS A 105 2.50 10.02 -13.67
N VAL A 106 1.64 9.18 -14.19
CA VAL A 106 1.39 9.06 -15.64
C VAL A 106 -0.02 9.56 -15.96
N ASP A 107 -0.25 9.91 -17.22
CA ASP A 107 -1.58 10.34 -17.68
C ASP A 107 -2.51 9.13 -17.73
N ALA A 108 -3.67 9.26 -17.09
CA ALA A 108 -4.72 8.26 -17.20
C ALA A 108 -5.36 8.31 -18.60
N PRO A 109 -5.80 7.16 -19.16
CA PRO A 109 -6.59 7.14 -20.39
C PRO A 109 -7.85 8.01 -20.30
N SER A 110 -8.28 8.58 -21.43
CA SER A 110 -9.52 9.35 -21.47
C SER A 110 -10.71 8.47 -21.10
N GLY A 111 -11.50 8.89 -20.11
CA GLY A 111 -12.64 8.12 -19.61
C GLY A 111 -12.26 6.93 -18.73
N ALA A 112 -11.02 6.90 -18.20
CA ALA A 112 -10.56 5.94 -17.21
C ALA A 112 -11.52 5.84 -16.02
N ASP A 113 -11.67 4.62 -15.50
CA ASP A 113 -12.35 4.41 -14.23
C ASP A 113 -11.46 4.82 -13.05
N LEU A 114 -12.04 4.75 -11.84
CA LEU A 114 -11.35 5.21 -10.63
C LEU A 114 -10.08 4.40 -10.32
N GLN A 115 -10.05 3.12 -10.68
CA GLN A 115 -8.88 2.26 -10.50
C GLN A 115 -7.75 2.70 -11.45
N ALA A 116 -8.05 2.90 -12.73
CA ALA A 116 -7.09 3.38 -13.71
C ALA A 116 -6.55 4.77 -13.37
N GLU A 117 -7.41 5.68 -12.88
CA GLU A 117 -6.95 6.98 -12.35
C GLU A 117 -6.02 6.84 -11.15
N PHE A 118 -6.38 5.98 -10.19
CA PHE A 118 -5.57 5.71 -8.99
C PHE A 118 -4.20 5.13 -9.36
N LEU A 119 -4.17 4.12 -10.23
CA LEU A 119 -2.95 3.48 -10.69
C LEU A 119 -2.05 4.47 -11.47
N SER A 120 -2.65 5.28 -12.35
CA SER A 120 -1.93 6.32 -13.09
C SER A 120 -1.35 7.40 -12.16
N PHE A 121 -2.11 7.77 -11.12
CA PHE A 121 -1.62 8.63 -10.04
C PHE A 121 -0.43 8.01 -9.31
N LEU A 122 -0.38 6.69 -9.16
CA LEU A 122 0.77 5.97 -8.59
C LEU A 122 1.86 5.63 -9.61
N GLY A 123 1.75 6.13 -10.84
CA GLY A 123 2.77 5.98 -11.90
C GLY A 123 2.71 4.65 -12.66
N ARG A 124 1.65 3.85 -12.48
CA ARG A 124 1.45 2.60 -13.21
C ARG A 124 0.84 2.89 -14.58
N GLN A 125 1.34 2.20 -15.61
CA GLN A 125 0.75 2.22 -16.95
C GLN A 125 -0.38 1.18 -17.01
N VAL A 126 -1.58 1.67 -17.28
CA VAL A 126 -2.84 0.90 -17.36
C VAL A 126 -3.39 0.90 -18.77
#